data_AF-A0A0F8KRS5-F1
#
_entry.id   AF-A0A0F8KRS5-F1
#
_cell.length_a   1.000
_cell.length_b   1.000
_cell.length_c   1.000
_cell.angle_alpha   90.00
_cell.angle_beta   90.00
_cell.angle_gamma   90.00
#
_symmetry.space_group_name_H-M   'P 1'
#
loop_
_entity.id
_entity.type
_entity.pdbx_description
1 polymer ?
#
loop_
_entity_poly.entity_id
_entity_poly.type
_entity_poly.pdbx_seq_one_letter_code
_entity_poly.pdbx_strand_id
1 'polypeptide(L)'
;MNHNKIGVGILVLTTLLVGMVLIPAVSAQEEKDYSVTAEEAFKHASANMISFIAADAPGFENWTGASVDPKPVELYDINGQKLFYQFSVYKEKKLIGTIDIYANKTLGHSFNDITFDPEPYKVAEAMKKSKEIAKKNYPTGEIKSTKMVVYSYPKIGAMTAVKDKSGDEYRTFVDAYTLDEVPDKPITETNPGVWSMYEMKLKSGVEENLKEWEKSSQFTESIEQAATNKGVNINAAVTEENIEKLSGDAAIKSITSGDIYVPHLGQETEYYCVPTSIRMLCMYFNDPNPAPSQTSIYNYLDGVPDDGLSYDDIEEWVEDKWDKTPTVRTSALYNIDAVTEIDNGRPFFSMISGHCRLCRGYLYQDGYFHLHINDPWPVGSSGQVRYECTYGGPEVGRVYVR
;
A
#
# COMPACT_ATOMS: atom_id res chain seq x y z
N MET A 1 69.90 -3.23 30.87
CA MET A 1 69.75 -1.76 30.71
C MET A 1 69.74 -1.47 29.21
N ASN A 2 68.86 -0.69 28.60
CA ASN A 2 67.50 -0.23 28.90
C ASN A 2 67.06 0.46 27.58
N HIS A 3 65.79 0.30 27.19
CA HIS A 3 65.01 1.13 26.24
C HIS A 3 65.39 1.09 24.73
N ASN A 4 64.55 0.53 23.86
CA ASN A 4 63.21 0.94 23.36
C ASN A 4 63.28 2.00 22.23
N LYS A 5 62.89 1.62 21.00
CA LYS A 5 61.63 2.00 20.31
C LYS A 5 61.74 1.78 18.79
N ILE A 6 60.96 0.84 18.25
CA ILE A 6 59.75 1.03 17.41
C ILE A 6 60.07 0.98 15.91
N GLY A 7 59.56 -0.06 15.26
CA GLY A 7 59.45 -0.13 13.80
C GLY A 7 58.90 -1.48 13.34
N VAL A 8 57.71 -1.43 12.73
CA VAL A 8 57.06 -2.47 11.92
C VAL A 8 56.32 -3.57 12.68
N GLY A 9 55.01 -3.64 12.45
CA GLY A 9 54.15 -4.73 12.87
C GLY A 9 52.82 -4.68 12.13
N ILE A 10 52.79 -5.32 10.96
CA ILE A 10 51.57 -5.82 10.31
C ILE A 10 50.83 -6.68 11.34
N LEU A 11 49.56 -6.39 11.63
CA LEU A 11 48.70 -7.29 12.39
C LEU A 11 47.45 -7.64 11.59
N VAL A 12 47.44 -8.91 11.22
CA VAL A 12 46.35 -9.68 10.61
C VAL A 12 45.42 -10.18 11.72
N LEU A 13 44.11 -10.21 11.42
CA LEU A 13 43.01 -10.95 12.06
C LEU A 13 42.99 -11.10 13.60
N THR A 14 41.95 -10.52 14.22
CA THR A 14 41.33 -11.09 15.42
C THR A 14 39.81 -10.85 15.40
N THR A 15 39.08 -11.92 15.08
CA THR A 15 37.83 -12.37 15.72
C THR A 15 36.98 -11.33 16.46
N LEU A 16 35.87 -10.91 15.84
CA LEU A 16 34.70 -10.35 16.51
C LEU A 16 33.61 -11.43 16.55
N LEU A 17 33.75 -12.30 17.54
CA LEU A 17 32.72 -13.18 18.06
C LEU A 17 32.38 -12.65 19.46
N VAL A 18 31.11 -12.77 19.85
CA VAL A 18 30.49 -12.38 21.13
C VAL A 18 29.76 -11.03 21.06
N GLY A 19 28.48 -11.16 20.71
CA GLY A 19 27.43 -10.16 20.90
C GLY A 19 26.04 -10.78 20.81
N MET A 20 25.88 -12.05 21.22
CA MET A 20 24.56 -12.61 21.47
C MET A 20 24.00 -11.90 22.71
N VAL A 21 23.17 -10.89 22.48
CA VAL A 21 22.27 -10.39 23.53
C VAL A 21 21.27 -11.52 23.76
N LEU A 22 21.56 -12.33 24.79
CA LEU A 22 20.58 -13.24 25.38
C LEU A 22 19.43 -12.38 25.89
N ILE A 23 18.35 -12.34 25.13
CA ILE A 23 17.07 -11.80 25.59
C ILE A 23 16.69 -12.65 26.81
N PRO A 24 16.50 -12.05 28.00
CA PRO A 24 16.04 -12.79 29.16
C PRO A 24 14.72 -13.47 28.79
N ALA A 25 14.57 -14.75 29.14
CA ALA A 25 13.30 -15.45 29.04
C ALA A 25 12.27 -14.70 29.89
N VAL A 26 11.48 -13.85 29.22
CA VAL A 26 10.32 -13.19 29.81
C VAL A 26 9.34 -14.31 30.16
N SER A 27 8.90 -14.31 31.41
CA SER A 27 7.82 -15.16 31.91
C SER A 27 6.71 -15.26 30.88
N ALA A 28 6.19 -16.46 30.63
CA ALA A 28 5.04 -16.73 29.79
C ALA A 28 3.82 -15.89 30.24
N GLN A 29 3.76 -14.67 29.73
CA GLN A 29 2.57 -13.85 29.64
C GLN A 29 1.74 -14.54 28.55
N GLU A 30 0.46 -14.84 28.80
CA GLU A 30 -0.43 -15.36 27.76
C GLU A 30 -0.22 -14.53 26.48
N GLU A 31 0.22 -15.17 25.39
CA GLU A 31 0.29 -14.53 24.10
C GLU A 31 -1.13 -14.09 23.75
N LYS A 32 -1.39 -12.79 23.87
CA LYS A 32 -2.67 -12.22 23.46
C LYS A 32 -2.80 -12.44 21.95
N ASP A 33 -3.82 -13.18 21.56
CA ASP A 33 -4.17 -13.35 20.15
C ASP A 33 -4.76 -12.03 19.63
N TYR A 34 -3.97 -11.32 18.83
CA TYR A 34 -4.37 -10.09 18.14
C TYR A 34 -4.80 -10.35 16.69
N SER A 35 -5.00 -11.61 16.30
CA SER A 35 -5.51 -11.92 14.96
C SER A 35 -6.95 -11.44 14.80
N VAL A 36 -7.25 -10.99 13.59
CA VAL A 36 -8.59 -10.59 13.17
C VAL A 36 -9.17 -11.76 12.37
N THR A 37 -10.44 -12.07 12.60
CA THR A 37 -11.13 -13.10 11.81
C THR A 37 -11.63 -12.53 10.48
N ALA A 38 -11.82 -13.38 9.47
CA ALA A 38 -12.40 -12.93 8.19
C ALA A 38 -13.82 -12.35 8.38
N GLU A 39 -14.60 -12.85 9.35
CA GLU A 39 -15.93 -12.33 9.67
C GLU A 39 -15.88 -10.93 10.27
N GLU A 40 -14.99 -10.69 11.23
CA GLU A 40 -14.75 -9.36 11.80
C GLU A 40 -14.28 -8.40 10.71
N ALA A 41 -13.29 -8.79 9.90
CA ALA A 41 -12.81 -7.97 8.80
C ALA A 41 -13.90 -7.64 7.75
N PHE A 42 -14.81 -8.59 7.47
CA PHE A 42 -15.92 -8.38 6.55
C PHE A 42 -16.91 -7.31 7.05
N LYS A 43 -17.15 -7.25 8.36
CA LYS A 43 -17.96 -6.20 8.99
C LYS A 43 -17.31 -4.84 8.83
N HIS A 44 -16.01 -4.73 9.11
CA HIS A 44 -15.25 -3.50 8.89
C HIS A 44 -15.31 -3.05 7.43
N ALA A 45 -15.12 -3.96 6.47
CA ALA A 45 -15.21 -3.62 5.04
C ALA A 45 -16.61 -3.10 4.67
N SER A 46 -17.66 -3.82 5.09
CA SER A 46 -19.05 -3.47 4.79
C SER A 46 -19.49 -2.15 5.42
N ALA A 47 -19.09 -1.91 6.67
CA ALA A 47 -19.38 -0.67 7.39
C ALA A 47 -18.69 0.56 6.76
N ASN A 48 -17.40 0.45 6.40
CA ASN A 48 -16.69 1.55 5.75
C ASN A 48 -17.29 1.84 4.36
N MET A 49 -17.59 0.81 3.57
CA MET A 49 -18.22 1.00 2.25
C MET A 49 -19.57 1.73 2.36
N ILE A 50 -20.49 1.25 3.20
CA ILE A 50 -21.79 1.90 3.33
C ILE A 50 -21.70 3.29 3.95
N SER A 51 -20.73 3.53 4.85
CA SER A 51 -20.46 4.85 5.42
C SER A 51 -20.03 5.86 4.35
N PHE A 52 -19.11 5.48 3.47
CA PHE A 52 -18.67 6.34 2.37
C PHE A 52 -19.80 6.62 1.38
N ILE A 53 -20.58 5.61 0.99
CA ILE A 53 -21.73 5.79 0.09
C ILE A 53 -22.79 6.70 0.74
N ALA A 54 -23.18 6.44 1.98
CA ALA A 54 -24.24 7.19 2.66
C ALA A 54 -23.84 8.64 3.01
N ALA A 55 -22.53 8.90 3.11
CA ALA A 55 -21.97 10.23 3.32
C ALA A 55 -21.63 10.97 2.02
N ASP A 56 -22.03 10.44 0.86
CA ASP A 56 -21.81 11.03 -0.47
C ASP A 56 -20.32 11.28 -0.76
N ALA A 57 -19.48 10.27 -0.46
CA ALA A 57 -18.06 10.31 -0.77
C ALA A 57 -17.83 10.40 -2.29
N PRO A 58 -16.93 11.27 -2.77
CA PRO A 58 -16.59 11.33 -4.20
C PRO A 58 -16.11 9.97 -4.73
N GLY A 59 -16.55 9.59 -5.94
CA GLY A 59 -16.20 8.31 -6.57
C GLY A 59 -17.13 7.14 -6.23
N PHE A 60 -18.06 7.32 -5.29
CA PHE A 60 -19.04 6.30 -4.90
C PHE A 60 -20.41 6.45 -5.57
N GLU A 61 -20.57 7.40 -6.50
CA GLU A 61 -21.86 7.73 -7.13
C GLU A 61 -22.50 6.53 -7.84
N ASN A 62 -21.66 5.60 -8.33
CA ASN A 62 -22.10 4.40 -9.04
C ASN A 62 -22.16 3.14 -8.16
N TRP A 63 -21.97 3.25 -6.85
CA TRP A 63 -21.89 2.10 -5.93
C TRP A 63 -23.24 1.68 -5.34
N THR A 64 -24.33 2.41 -5.62
CA THR A 64 -25.69 1.93 -5.35
C THR A 64 -25.92 0.58 -6.04
N GLY A 65 -26.35 -0.42 -5.29
CA GLY A 65 -26.51 -1.82 -5.68
C GLY A 65 -25.27 -2.69 -5.48
N ALA A 66 -24.16 -2.13 -4.98
CA ALA A 66 -22.93 -2.88 -4.72
C ALA A 66 -22.98 -3.67 -3.42
N SER A 67 -22.26 -4.79 -3.37
CA SER A 67 -22.09 -5.64 -2.20
C SER A 67 -20.64 -6.11 -2.07
N VAL A 68 -20.16 -6.22 -0.83
CA VAL A 68 -18.88 -6.87 -0.52
C VAL A 68 -19.05 -8.40 -0.57
N ASP A 69 -18.19 -9.11 -1.29
CA ASP A 69 -18.13 -10.58 -1.24
C ASP A 69 -17.55 -11.01 0.12
N PRO A 70 -18.25 -11.82 0.94
CA PRO A 70 -17.76 -12.23 2.25
C PRO A 70 -16.54 -13.15 2.22
N LYS A 71 -16.08 -13.60 1.04
CA LYS A 71 -14.90 -14.45 0.89
C LYS A 71 -13.68 -13.61 0.48
N PRO A 72 -12.81 -13.24 1.43
CA PRO A 72 -11.63 -12.47 1.10
C PRO A 72 -10.53 -13.35 0.48
N VAL A 73 -9.63 -12.70 -0.26
CA VAL A 73 -8.29 -13.23 -0.49
C VAL A 73 -7.43 -12.87 0.72
N GLU A 74 -6.74 -13.84 1.28
CA GLU A 74 -5.75 -13.59 2.32
C GLU A 74 -4.42 -13.16 1.70
N LEU A 75 -3.96 -11.96 2.03
CA LEU A 75 -2.67 -11.44 1.61
C LEU A 75 -1.73 -11.43 2.81
N TYR A 76 -0.51 -11.93 2.59
CA TYR A 76 0.51 -12.05 3.63
C TYR A 76 1.60 -10.99 3.44
N ASP A 77 2.28 -10.65 4.53
CA ASP A 77 3.54 -9.93 4.46
C ASP A 77 4.68 -10.87 4.03
N ILE A 78 5.79 -10.32 3.56
CA ILE A 78 6.99 -11.09 3.17
C ILE A 78 7.62 -11.88 4.32
N ASN A 79 7.27 -11.54 5.56
CA ASN A 79 7.68 -12.22 6.77
C ASN A 79 6.71 -13.35 7.19
N GLY A 80 5.64 -13.56 6.43
CA GLY A 80 4.73 -14.71 6.56
C GLY A 80 3.54 -14.51 7.48
N GLN A 81 3.43 -13.37 8.18
CA GLN A 81 2.22 -12.93 8.89
C GLN A 81 1.13 -12.56 7.89
N LYS A 82 -0.15 -12.80 8.26
CA LYS A 82 -1.27 -12.31 7.46
C LYS A 82 -1.33 -10.79 7.59
N LEU A 83 -1.34 -10.09 6.46
CA LEU A 83 -1.35 -8.63 6.40
C LEU A 83 -2.78 -8.13 6.20
N PHE A 84 -3.49 -8.65 5.19
CA PHE A 84 -4.83 -8.21 4.83
C PHE A 84 -5.81 -9.37 4.62
N TYR A 85 -7.07 -9.09 4.90
CA TYR A 85 -8.20 -9.66 4.19
C TYR A 85 -8.62 -8.68 3.09
N GLN A 86 -8.40 -9.04 1.83
CA GLN A 86 -8.84 -8.26 0.68
C GLN A 86 -10.21 -8.75 0.23
N PHE A 87 -11.23 -7.91 0.35
CA PHE A 87 -12.58 -8.21 -0.09
C PHE A 87 -12.85 -7.63 -1.47
N SER A 88 -13.50 -8.39 -2.34
CA SER A 88 -13.99 -7.91 -3.62
C SER A 88 -15.36 -7.23 -3.47
N VAL A 89 -15.59 -6.14 -4.20
CA VAL A 89 -16.87 -5.44 -4.26
C VAL A 89 -17.48 -5.64 -5.63
N TYR A 90 -18.72 -6.15 -5.65
CA TYR A 90 -19.44 -6.44 -6.89
C TYR A 90 -20.70 -5.60 -7.00
N LYS A 91 -20.97 -5.12 -8.22
CA LYS A 91 -22.28 -4.61 -8.63
C LYS A 91 -22.69 -5.33 -9.91
N GLU A 92 -23.88 -5.91 -9.92
CA GLU A 92 -24.40 -6.65 -11.09
C GLU A 92 -23.42 -7.72 -11.64
N LYS A 93 -22.71 -8.41 -10.73
CA LYS A 93 -21.64 -9.40 -11.03
C LYS A 93 -20.37 -8.83 -11.68
N LYS A 94 -20.27 -7.52 -11.87
CA LYS A 94 -19.04 -6.84 -12.26
C LYS A 94 -18.22 -6.50 -11.00
N LEU A 95 -16.94 -6.84 -11.00
CA LEU A 95 -15.99 -6.35 -10.00
C LEU A 95 -15.82 -4.84 -10.19
N ILE A 96 -16.13 -4.06 -9.16
CA ILE A 96 -16.04 -2.58 -9.20
C ILE A 96 -15.08 -2.01 -8.15
N GLY A 97 -14.63 -2.84 -7.21
CA GLY A 97 -13.70 -2.40 -6.18
C GLY A 97 -13.10 -3.53 -5.37
N THR A 98 -12.08 -3.20 -4.59
CA THR A 98 -11.54 -4.05 -3.52
C THR A 98 -11.35 -3.24 -2.25
N ILE A 99 -11.49 -3.88 -1.08
CA ILE A 99 -11.30 -3.25 0.23
C ILE A 99 -10.29 -4.09 1.02
N ASP A 100 -9.23 -3.46 1.51
CA ASP A 100 -8.19 -4.10 2.30
C ASP A 100 -8.37 -3.77 3.79
N ILE A 101 -8.61 -4.81 4.59
CA ILE A 101 -8.73 -4.72 6.06
C ILE A 101 -7.56 -5.46 6.69
N TYR A 102 -6.87 -4.83 7.65
CA TYR A 102 -5.74 -5.44 8.33
C TYR A 102 -6.16 -6.70 9.11
N ALA A 103 -5.33 -7.74 8.99
CA ALA A 103 -5.59 -9.04 9.62
C ALA A 103 -5.07 -9.16 11.07
N ASN A 104 -4.47 -8.09 11.61
CA ASN A 104 -3.93 -8.07 12.97
C ASN A 104 -4.12 -6.70 13.63
N LYS A 105 -4.65 -6.69 14.85
CA LYS A 105 -4.97 -5.48 15.62
C LYS A 105 -3.74 -4.63 15.96
N THR A 106 -2.56 -5.25 15.99
CA THR A 106 -1.29 -4.54 16.24
C THR A 106 -0.83 -3.65 15.09
N LEU A 107 -1.54 -3.64 13.95
CA LEU A 107 -1.22 -2.83 12.78
C LEU A 107 -1.91 -1.46 12.76
N GLY A 108 -2.76 -1.16 13.74
CA GLY A 108 -3.39 0.16 13.88
C GLY A 108 -4.85 0.15 13.41
N HIS A 109 -5.24 1.21 12.71
CA HIS A 109 -6.55 1.34 12.11
C HIS A 109 -6.96 0.08 11.32
N SER A 110 -8.22 -0.36 11.43
CA SER A 110 -8.70 -1.59 10.79
C SER A 110 -8.68 -1.53 9.26
N PHE A 111 -9.14 -0.42 8.68
CA PHE A 111 -9.20 -0.19 7.24
C PHE A 111 -7.87 0.36 6.69
N ASN A 112 -7.38 -0.23 5.59
CA ASN A 112 -6.22 0.25 4.86
C ASN A 112 -6.62 1.11 3.66
N ASP A 113 -7.32 0.51 2.70
CA ASP A 113 -7.70 1.19 1.46
C ASP A 113 -8.96 0.61 0.83
N ILE A 114 -9.53 1.40 -0.09
CA ILE A 114 -10.54 0.97 -1.04
C ILE A 114 -10.09 1.37 -2.44
N THR A 115 -9.95 0.39 -3.33
CA THR A 115 -9.53 0.56 -4.71
C THR A 115 -10.74 0.46 -5.64
N PHE A 116 -10.82 1.34 -6.64
CA PHE A 116 -11.89 1.42 -7.63
C PHE A 116 -11.48 0.74 -8.94
N ASP A 117 -12.42 0.03 -9.57
CA ASP A 117 -12.24 -0.71 -10.84
C ASP A 117 -10.88 -1.45 -10.92
N PRO A 118 -10.55 -2.31 -9.93
CA PRO A 118 -9.22 -2.91 -9.83
C PRO A 118 -8.95 -3.88 -10.98
N GLU A 119 -7.71 -3.87 -11.48
CA GLU A 119 -7.21 -4.90 -12.38
C GLU A 119 -7.15 -6.26 -11.66
N PRO A 120 -7.74 -7.34 -12.21
CA PRO A 120 -7.62 -8.67 -11.63
C PRO A 120 -6.21 -9.24 -11.77
N TYR A 121 -5.70 -9.90 -10.72
CA TYR A 121 -4.40 -10.58 -10.75
C TYR A 121 -4.51 -12.12 -10.86
N LYS A 122 -3.43 -12.74 -11.35
CA LYS A 122 -3.37 -14.15 -11.78
C LYS A 122 -2.90 -15.07 -10.65
N VAL A 123 -3.70 -15.21 -9.59
CA VAL A 123 -3.36 -15.97 -8.36
C VAL A 123 -2.78 -17.36 -8.65
N ALA A 124 -3.50 -18.20 -9.40
CA ALA A 124 -3.11 -19.58 -9.63
C ALA A 124 -1.81 -19.70 -10.44
N GLU A 125 -1.62 -18.82 -11.42
CA GLU A 125 -0.43 -18.79 -12.29
C GLU A 125 0.80 -18.30 -11.53
N ALA A 126 0.66 -17.22 -10.76
CA ALA A 126 1.73 -16.68 -9.93
C ALA A 126 2.19 -17.70 -8.89
N MET A 127 1.26 -18.35 -8.16
CA MET A 127 1.58 -19.40 -7.21
C MET A 127 2.28 -20.60 -7.86
N LYS A 128 1.83 -21.01 -9.05
CA LYS A 128 2.43 -22.12 -9.79
C LYS A 128 3.86 -21.76 -10.21
N LYS A 129 4.06 -20.60 -10.82
CA LYS A 129 5.36 -20.13 -11.30
C LYS A 129 6.35 -19.92 -10.14
N SER A 130 5.90 -19.37 -9.01
CA SER A 130 6.70 -19.23 -7.80
C SER A 130 7.20 -20.58 -7.28
N LYS A 131 6.35 -21.62 -7.26
CA LYS A 131 6.75 -22.99 -6.90
C LYS A 131 7.73 -23.62 -7.90
N GLU A 132 7.55 -23.36 -9.19
CA GLU A 132 8.44 -23.88 -10.24
C GLU A 132 9.85 -23.27 -10.14
N ILE A 133 9.94 -21.95 -9.96
CA ILE A 133 11.22 -21.26 -9.75
C ILE A 133 11.88 -21.75 -8.45
N ALA A 134 11.13 -21.86 -7.36
CA ALA A 134 11.64 -22.38 -6.10
C ALA A 134 12.24 -23.80 -6.23
N LYS A 135 11.56 -24.72 -6.94
CA LYS A 135 12.07 -26.08 -7.21
C LYS A 135 13.29 -26.09 -8.12
N LYS A 136 13.37 -25.16 -9.07
CA LYS A 136 14.52 -25.01 -9.96
C LYS A 136 15.75 -24.53 -9.21
N ASN A 137 15.59 -23.51 -8.37
CA ASN A 137 16.68 -22.87 -7.63
C ASN A 137 17.13 -23.71 -6.42
N TYR A 138 16.19 -24.44 -5.80
CA TYR A 138 16.43 -25.25 -4.60
C TYR A 138 15.91 -26.69 -4.77
N PRO A 139 16.49 -27.50 -5.68
CA PRO A 139 15.96 -28.81 -6.06
C PRO A 139 15.95 -29.84 -4.93
N THR A 140 16.77 -29.64 -3.90
CA THR A 140 16.81 -30.51 -2.71
C THR A 140 16.12 -29.91 -1.49
N GLY A 141 15.57 -28.70 -1.61
CA GLY A 141 14.88 -28.00 -0.53
C GLY A 141 13.42 -28.43 -0.40
N GLU A 142 12.91 -28.35 0.82
CA GLU A 142 11.51 -28.62 1.14
C GLU A 142 10.70 -27.32 1.06
N ILE A 143 9.66 -27.29 0.23
CA ILE A 143 8.72 -26.17 0.19
C ILE A 143 7.93 -26.16 1.51
N LYS A 144 8.08 -25.09 2.28
CA LYS A 144 7.37 -24.88 3.55
C LYS A 144 6.01 -24.21 3.35
N SER A 145 5.93 -23.25 2.44
CA SER A 145 4.68 -22.60 2.11
C SER A 145 4.72 -21.94 0.73
N THR A 146 3.55 -21.72 0.16
CA THR A 146 3.34 -20.79 -0.95
C THR A 146 2.11 -19.96 -0.64
N LYS A 147 2.26 -18.64 -0.62
CA LYS A 147 1.22 -17.68 -0.20
C LYS A 147 1.14 -16.51 -1.19
N MET A 148 -0.03 -15.90 -1.33
CA MET A 148 -0.11 -14.55 -1.90
C MET A 148 0.45 -13.57 -0.88
N VAL A 149 1.28 -12.64 -1.34
CA VAL A 149 1.93 -11.65 -0.49
C VAL A 149 1.81 -10.26 -1.09
N VAL A 150 1.79 -9.26 -0.21
CA VAL A 150 2.14 -7.89 -0.57
C VAL A 150 3.66 -7.80 -0.43
N TYR A 151 4.38 -7.91 -1.54
CA TYR A 151 5.85 -8.02 -1.49
C TYR A 151 6.56 -6.67 -1.39
N SER A 152 5.90 -5.63 -1.89
CA SER A 152 6.35 -4.24 -1.83
C SER A 152 5.12 -3.38 -2.04
N TYR A 153 4.42 -3.01 -0.97
CA TYR A 153 3.10 -2.39 -1.07
C TYR A 153 3.08 -1.24 -2.10
N PRO A 154 2.08 -1.16 -2.99
CA PRO A 154 0.88 -2.01 -3.07
C PRO A 154 1.04 -3.23 -3.99
N LYS A 155 2.26 -3.60 -4.38
CA LYS A 155 2.52 -4.71 -5.31
C LYS A 155 2.21 -6.07 -4.66
N ILE A 156 1.44 -6.89 -5.38
CA ILE A 156 0.95 -8.20 -4.93
C ILE A 156 1.60 -9.30 -5.77
N GLY A 157 2.06 -10.36 -5.13
CA GLY A 157 2.74 -11.48 -5.78
C GLY A 157 2.54 -12.80 -5.05
N ALA A 158 3.15 -13.87 -5.55
CA ALA A 158 3.23 -15.16 -4.87
C ALA A 158 4.63 -15.37 -4.29
N MET A 159 4.70 -15.68 -3.00
CA MET A 159 5.93 -16.05 -2.31
C MET A 159 5.94 -17.55 -2.03
N THR A 160 7.03 -18.24 -2.40
CA THR A 160 7.30 -19.62 -1.99
C THR A 160 8.50 -19.63 -1.05
N ALA A 161 8.31 -20.13 0.17
CA ALA A 161 9.37 -20.33 1.15
C ALA A 161 9.89 -21.76 1.08
N VAL A 162 11.21 -21.93 1.00
CA VAL A 162 11.92 -23.21 0.92
C VAL A 162 12.92 -23.31 2.05
N LYS A 163 12.97 -24.47 2.70
CA LYS A 163 14.03 -24.81 3.65
C LYS A 163 14.97 -25.82 3.02
N ASP A 164 16.25 -25.51 2.92
CA ASP A 164 17.23 -26.42 2.34
C ASP A 164 17.65 -27.53 3.34
N LYS A 165 18.59 -28.38 2.91
CA LYS A 165 19.13 -29.46 3.76
C LYS A 165 20.05 -28.96 4.88
N SER A 166 20.65 -27.79 4.70
CA SER A 166 21.48 -27.11 5.71
C SER A 166 20.62 -26.54 6.83
N GLY A 167 19.33 -26.33 6.54
CA GLY A 167 18.35 -25.71 7.43
C GLY A 167 18.13 -24.23 7.12
N ASP A 168 18.78 -23.70 6.09
CA ASP A 168 18.66 -22.31 5.64
C ASP A 168 17.32 -22.12 4.91
N GLU A 169 16.71 -20.95 5.12
CA GLU A 169 15.43 -20.59 4.51
C GLU A 169 15.63 -19.59 3.37
N TYR A 170 14.99 -19.88 2.25
CA TYR A 170 15.02 -19.09 1.03
C TYR A 170 13.61 -18.76 0.58
N ARG A 171 13.45 -17.62 -0.09
CA ARG A 171 12.15 -17.21 -0.66
C ARG A 171 12.28 -17.00 -2.15
N THR A 172 11.15 -17.10 -2.84
CA THR A 172 11.03 -16.83 -4.27
C THR A 172 9.73 -16.07 -4.49
N PHE A 173 9.82 -14.94 -5.17
CA PHE A 173 8.70 -14.03 -5.42
C PHE A 173 8.37 -13.98 -6.90
N VAL A 174 7.08 -13.96 -7.22
CA VAL A 174 6.56 -13.79 -8.58
C VAL A 174 5.45 -12.76 -8.54
N ASP A 175 5.53 -11.71 -9.35
CA ASP A 175 4.47 -10.70 -9.43
C ASP A 175 3.15 -11.32 -9.91
N ALA A 176 2.02 -10.89 -9.36
CA ALA A 176 0.73 -11.49 -9.64
C ALA A 176 0.11 -11.02 -10.97
N TYR A 177 0.58 -9.92 -11.55
CA TYR A 177 0.06 -9.33 -12.77
C TYR A 177 0.92 -9.72 -13.98
N THR A 178 2.22 -9.44 -13.93
CA THR A 178 3.21 -9.70 -15.00
C THR A 178 3.65 -11.15 -15.03
N LEU A 179 3.59 -11.83 -13.87
CA LEU A 179 4.20 -13.13 -13.61
C LEU A 179 5.73 -13.09 -13.61
N ASP A 180 6.37 -11.94 -13.59
CA ASP A 180 7.83 -11.86 -13.59
C ASP A 180 8.41 -12.21 -12.22
N GLU A 181 9.64 -12.71 -12.22
CA GLU A 181 10.37 -13.02 -10.98
C GLU A 181 10.79 -11.71 -10.31
N VAL A 182 10.47 -11.58 -9.03
CA VAL A 182 10.83 -10.41 -8.23
C VAL A 182 12.08 -10.72 -7.41
N PRO A 183 13.13 -9.87 -7.47
CA PRO A 183 14.33 -10.07 -6.66
C PRO A 183 14.04 -10.09 -5.15
N ASP A 184 14.49 -11.15 -4.46
CA ASP A 184 14.47 -11.22 -2.98
C ASP A 184 15.64 -10.41 -2.40
N LYS A 185 15.58 -9.08 -2.58
CA LYS A 185 16.50 -8.11 -1.99
C LYS A 185 15.69 -6.93 -1.45
N PRO A 186 16.17 -6.20 -0.43
CA PRO A 186 15.53 -4.97 0.02
C PRO A 186 15.35 -4.00 -1.15
N ILE A 187 14.16 -3.39 -1.22
CA ILE A 187 13.92 -2.31 -2.18
C ILE A 187 14.82 -1.11 -1.87
N THR A 188 15.26 -0.40 -2.90
CA THR A 188 15.88 0.92 -2.74
C THR A 188 15.02 1.97 -3.42
N GLU A 189 15.46 3.23 -3.42
CA GLU A 189 14.74 4.30 -4.12
C GLU A 189 14.55 4.00 -5.61
N THR A 190 15.58 3.47 -6.26
CA THR A 190 15.57 3.21 -7.71
C THR A 190 15.53 1.73 -8.05
N ASN A 191 15.95 0.82 -7.17
CA ASN A 191 16.01 -0.60 -7.51
C ASN A 191 14.78 -1.36 -7.01
N PRO A 192 14.17 -2.22 -7.85
CA PRO A 192 13.08 -3.08 -7.42
C PRO A 192 13.54 -4.10 -6.38
N GLY A 193 12.62 -4.50 -5.51
CA GLY A 193 12.87 -5.44 -4.44
C GLY A 193 11.63 -5.67 -3.59
N VAL A 194 11.85 -6.13 -2.36
CA VAL A 194 10.80 -6.44 -1.39
C VAL A 194 10.98 -5.61 -0.12
N TRP A 195 9.88 -5.29 0.55
CA TRP A 195 9.90 -4.67 1.89
C TRP A 195 8.65 -5.05 2.69
N SER A 196 8.79 -5.07 4.02
CA SER A 196 7.71 -5.47 4.92
C SER A 196 6.85 -4.27 5.32
N MET A 197 5.60 -4.27 4.88
CA MET A 197 4.61 -3.30 5.36
C MET A 197 4.30 -3.58 6.83
N TYR A 198 4.27 -4.86 7.23
CA TYR A 198 4.01 -5.24 8.61
C TYR A 198 5.03 -4.61 9.57
N GLU A 199 6.32 -4.73 9.28
CA GLU A 199 7.38 -4.10 10.09
C GLU A 199 7.28 -2.58 10.11
N MET A 200 6.93 -1.97 8.98
CA MET A 200 6.74 -0.52 8.89
C MET A 200 5.59 -0.04 9.80
N LYS A 201 4.45 -0.73 9.81
CA LYS A 201 3.31 -0.42 10.70
C LYS A 201 3.66 -0.56 12.18
N LEU A 202 4.52 -1.52 12.54
CA LEU A 202 4.96 -1.71 13.93
C LEU A 202 5.85 -0.59 14.46
N LYS A 203 6.46 0.24 13.59
CA LYS A 203 7.28 1.40 14.02
C LYS A 203 6.48 2.45 14.79
N SER A 204 5.16 2.52 14.57
CA SER A 204 4.25 3.38 15.33
C SER A 204 4.07 2.94 16.79
N GLY A 205 4.43 1.70 17.10
CA GLY A 205 4.31 1.10 18.43
C GLY A 205 3.01 0.31 18.61
N VAL A 206 3.13 -0.91 19.12
CA VAL A 206 2.01 -1.84 19.31
C VAL A 206 0.90 -1.27 20.20
N GLU A 207 1.25 -0.56 21.28
CA GLU A 207 0.25 0.00 22.19
C GLU A 207 -0.61 1.07 21.52
N GLU A 208 0.00 1.99 20.76
CA GLU A 208 -0.71 3.05 20.05
C GLU A 208 -1.56 2.46 18.91
N ASN A 209 -1.01 1.49 18.20
CA ASN A 209 -1.75 0.77 17.17
C ASN A 209 -2.99 0.05 17.75
N LEU A 210 -2.91 -0.55 18.94
CA LEU A 210 -4.06 -1.19 19.58
C LEU A 210 -5.13 -0.18 20.01
N LYS A 211 -4.73 1.02 20.47
CA LYS A 211 -5.68 2.11 20.75
C LYS A 211 -6.39 2.56 19.48
N GLU A 212 -5.66 2.65 18.38
CA GLU A 212 -6.23 3.03 17.09
C GLU A 212 -7.17 1.94 16.53
N TRP A 213 -6.79 0.67 16.64
CA TRP A 213 -7.68 -0.43 16.28
C TRP A 213 -9.01 -0.31 17.02
N GLU A 214 -8.96 -0.16 18.35
CA GLU A 214 -10.15 -0.03 19.21
C GLU A 214 -11.03 1.15 18.78
N LYS A 215 -10.44 2.31 18.51
CA LYS A 215 -11.18 3.48 18.03
C LYS A 215 -11.88 3.21 16.69
N SER A 216 -11.17 2.60 15.74
CA SER A 216 -11.76 2.25 14.43
C SER A 216 -12.83 1.15 14.52
N SER A 217 -12.71 0.24 15.50
CA SER A 217 -13.71 -0.78 15.81
C SER A 217 -14.98 -0.17 16.38
N GLN A 218 -14.84 0.77 17.32
CA GLN A 218 -15.98 1.50 17.87
C GLN A 218 -16.72 2.30 16.80
N PHE A 219 -16.00 2.91 15.84
CA PHE A 219 -16.63 3.56 14.70
C PHE A 219 -17.43 2.57 13.85
N THR A 220 -16.85 1.41 13.53
CA THR A 220 -17.52 0.33 12.80
C THR A 220 -18.79 -0.13 13.52
N GLU A 221 -18.70 -0.43 14.82
CA GLU A 221 -19.83 -0.84 15.67
C GLU A 221 -20.94 0.21 15.69
N SER A 222 -20.59 1.50 15.71
CA SER A 222 -21.58 2.59 15.68
C SER A 222 -22.39 2.59 14.37
N ILE A 223 -21.74 2.30 13.24
CA ILE A 223 -22.38 2.16 11.93
C ILE A 223 -23.28 0.91 11.93
N GLU A 224 -22.79 -0.22 12.42
CA GLU A 224 -23.58 -1.46 12.49
C GLU A 224 -24.86 -1.27 13.32
N GLN A 225 -24.73 -0.60 14.47
CA GLN A 225 -25.85 -0.33 15.37
C GLN A 225 -26.86 0.62 14.72
N ALA A 226 -26.40 1.70 14.08
CA ALA A 226 -27.26 2.64 13.38
C ALA A 226 -28.02 1.96 12.23
N ALA A 227 -27.34 1.12 11.45
CA ALA A 227 -27.95 0.33 10.38
C ALA A 227 -29.00 -0.65 10.93
N THR A 228 -28.66 -1.41 11.98
CA THR A 228 -29.57 -2.37 12.61
C THR A 228 -30.83 -1.69 13.14
N ASN A 229 -30.69 -0.54 13.82
CA ASN A 229 -31.82 0.24 14.34
C ASN A 229 -32.79 0.72 13.25
N LYS A 230 -32.30 0.82 12.00
CA LYS A 230 -33.09 1.25 10.83
C LYS A 230 -33.47 0.09 9.91
N GLY A 231 -33.20 -1.14 10.33
CA GLY A 231 -33.49 -2.34 9.56
C GLY A 231 -32.65 -2.47 8.28
N VAL A 232 -31.44 -1.89 8.27
CA VAL A 232 -30.47 -2.01 7.17
C VAL A 232 -29.47 -3.12 7.51
N ASN A 233 -29.28 -4.06 6.58
CA ASN A 233 -28.23 -5.07 6.68
C ASN A 233 -27.00 -4.60 5.89
N ILE A 234 -25.95 -4.16 6.59
CA ILE A 234 -24.71 -3.66 5.96
C ILE A 234 -23.98 -4.73 5.14
N ASN A 235 -24.21 -6.02 5.45
CA ASN A 235 -23.57 -7.14 4.78
C ASN A 235 -24.28 -7.55 3.47
N ALA A 236 -25.35 -6.84 3.10
CA ALA A 236 -26.09 -7.05 1.86
C ALA A 236 -25.75 -5.95 0.83
N ALA A 237 -26.32 -6.06 -0.37
CA ALA A 237 -26.20 -4.99 -1.36
C ALA A 237 -26.77 -3.67 -0.83
N VAL A 238 -26.04 -2.57 -1.05
CA VAL A 238 -26.43 -1.22 -0.63
C VAL A 238 -27.50 -0.69 -1.57
N THR A 239 -28.75 -0.59 -1.12
CA THR A 239 -29.86 -0.04 -1.92
C THR A 239 -30.01 1.46 -1.74
N GLU A 240 -30.76 2.13 -2.63
CA GLU A 240 -31.15 3.54 -2.44
C GLU A 240 -31.85 3.77 -1.10
N GLU A 241 -32.73 2.84 -0.71
CA GLU A 241 -33.42 2.88 0.59
C GLU A 241 -32.44 2.79 1.77
N ASN A 242 -31.38 1.96 1.66
CA ASN A 242 -30.35 1.88 2.70
C ASN A 242 -29.61 3.21 2.85
N ILE A 243 -29.29 3.85 1.72
CA ILE A 243 -28.62 5.16 1.66
C ILE A 243 -29.53 6.20 2.31
N GLU A 244 -30.79 6.33 1.87
CA GLU A 244 -31.75 7.30 2.42
C GLU A 244 -31.94 7.14 3.94
N LYS A 245 -32.02 5.90 4.43
CA LYS A 245 -32.14 5.62 5.86
C LYS A 245 -30.91 6.09 6.65
N LEU A 246 -29.71 5.91 6.10
CA LEU A 246 -28.45 6.15 6.81
C LEU A 246 -27.90 7.57 6.62
N SER A 247 -28.19 8.23 5.51
CA SER A 247 -27.75 9.59 5.24
C SER A 247 -28.20 10.54 6.34
N GLY A 248 -27.26 11.32 6.87
CA GLY A 248 -27.50 12.25 7.99
C GLY A 248 -27.63 11.61 9.37
N ASP A 249 -27.46 10.29 9.51
CA ASP A 249 -27.36 9.67 10.83
C ASP A 249 -26.12 10.16 11.60
N ALA A 250 -26.22 10.24 12.93
CA ALA A 250 -25.08 10.64 13.75
C ALA A 250 -23.88 9.68 13.68
N ALA A 251 -24.09 8.40 13.35
CA ALA A 251 -23.02 7.43 13.09
C ALA A 251 -22.37 7.64 11.72
N ILE A 252 -23.12 8.11 10.72
CA ILE A 252 -22.59 8.43 9.38
C ILE A 252 -22.04 9.85 9.40
N LYS A 253 -20.74 9.98 9.70
CA LYS A 253 -20.10 11.29 9.77
C LYS A 253 -20.05 11.93 8.39
N SER A 254 -20.35 13.23 8.35
CA SER A 254 -20.16 14.04 7.16
C SER A 254 -18.73 13.97 6.67
N ILE A 255 -18.57 13.90 5.34
CA ILE A 255 -17.27 13.93 4.70
C ILE A 255 -16.87 15.38 4.40
N THR A 256 -15.62 15.69 4.68
CA THR A 256 -14.93 16.82 4.05
C THR A 256 -13.95 16.25 3.04
N SER A 257 -14.01 16.68 1.79
CA SER A 257 -13.18 16.13 0.72
C SER A 257 -12.79 17.21 -0.28
N GLY A 258 -11.69 16.94 -0.99
CA GLY A 258 -11.30 17.65 -2.20
C GLY A 258 -10.91 16.61 -3.24
N ASP A 259 -11.38 16.75 -4.48
CA ASP A 259 -11.00 15.85 -5.58
C ASP A 259 -10.75 16.67 -6.84
N ILE A 260 -9.55 16.54 -7.39
CA ILE A 260 -9.15 17.13 -8.66
C ILE A 260 -9.19 16.02 -9.70
N TYR A 261 -9.87 16.26 -10.81
CA TYR A 261 -9.80 15.35 -11.94
C TYR A 261 -8.41 15.39 -12.57
N VAL A 262 -7.61 14.36 -12.29
CA VAL A 262 -6.36 14.08 -12.99
C VAL A 262 -6.51 12.77 -13.76
N PRO A 263 -6.21 12.75 -15.08
CA PRO A 263 -6.19 11.51 -15.84
C PRO A 263 -5.33 10.44 -15.16
N HIS A 264 -5.89 9.28 -14.89
CA HIS A 264 -5.15 8.14 -14.34
C HIS A 264 -4.56 7.31 -15.49
N LEU A 265 -3.37 6.76 -15.28
CA LEU A 265 -2.63 5.97 -16.27
C LEU A 265 -1.86 4.87 -15.56
N GLY A 266 -1.68 3.73 -16.22
CA GLY A 266 -0.81 2.66 -15.74
C GLY A 266 0.60 2.79 -16.29
N GLN A 267 1.57 2.29 -15.53
CA GLN A 267 2.97 2.26 -15.96
C GLN A 267 3.22 1.15 -17.01
N GLU A 268 4.07 1.43 -17.99
CA GLU A 268 4.37 0.52 -19.10
C GLU A 268 5.41 -0.56 -18.73
N THR A 269 6.25 -0.30 -17.72
CA THR A 269 7.26 -1.25 -17.19
C THR A 269 7.47 -1.04 -15.70
N GLU A 270 8.15 -1.98 -15.01
CA GLU A 270 8.37 -2.05 -13.55
C GLU A 270 8.96 -0.77 -12.93
N TYR A 271 9.79 -0.05 -13.68
CA TYR A 271 10.56 1.11 -13.22
C TYR A 271 10.00 2.47 -13.71
N TYR A 272 8.78 2.49 -14.27
CA TYR A 272 8.14 3.70 -14.84
C TYR A 272 7.12 4.39 -13.94
N CYS A 273 7.11 4.14 -12.64
CA CYS A 273 6.18 4.80 -11.73
C CYS A 273 6.32 6.34 -11.78
N VAL A 274 7.54 6.89 -11.71
CA VAL A 274 7.82 8.33 -11.84
C VAL A 274 7.43 8.89 -13.22
N PRO A 275 7.90 8.35 -14.36
CA PRO A 275 7.47 8.80 -15.68
C PRO A 275 5.96 8.80 -15.88
N THR A 276 5.26 7.81 -15.32
CA THR A 276 3.80 7.72 -15.41
C THR A 276 3.12 8.82 -14.61
N SER A 277 3.55 9.03 -13.36
CA SER A 277 3.03 10.12 -12.52
C SER A 277 3.30 11.51 -13.11
N ILE A 278 4.49 11.74 -13.68
CA ILE A 278 4.81 12.96 -14.42
C ILE A 278 3.85 13.13 -15.60
N ARG A 279 3.65 12.06 -16.39
CA ARG A 279 2.75 12.11 -17.56
C ARG A 279 1.31 12.46 -17.17
N MET A 280 0.79 11.92 -16.05
CA MET A 280 -0.53 12.28 -15.55
C MET A 280 -0.63 13.80 -15.29
N LEU A 281 0.41 14.39 -14.69
CA LEU A 281 0.48 15.83 -14.46
C LEU A 281 0.68 16.64 -15.73
N CYS A 282 1.43 16.15 -16.72
CA CYS A 282 1.51 16.81 -18.02
C CYS A 282 0.12 16.91 -18.67
N MET A 283 -0.69 15.85 -18.56
CA MET A 283 -2.06 15.87 -19.07
C MET A 283 -2.96 16.80 -18.27
N TYR A 284 -2.78 16.88 -16.96
CA TYR A 284 -3.54 17.77 -16.08
C TYR A 284 -3.21 19.25 -16.32
N PHE A 285 -1.93 19.62 -16.31
CA PHE A 285 -1.47 20.97 -16.59
C PHE A 285 -1.61 21.35 -18.07
N ASN A 286 -1.84 20.36 -18.94
CA ASN A 286 -1.80 20.50 -20.40
C ASN A 286 -0.45 21.08 -20.87
N ASP A 287 0.63 20.60 -20.24
CA ASP A 287 2.00 21.09 -20.42
C ASP A 287 3.04 20.01 -20.07
N PRO A 288 3.91 19.59 -21.01
CA PRO A 288 3.86 19.89 -22.44
C PRO A 288 2.59 19.31 -23.10
N ASN A 289 2.14 19.94 -24.19
CA ASN A 289 1.04 19.44 -25.03
C ASN A 289 1.53 19.19 -26.47
N PRO A 290 1.50 17.95 -26.98
CA PRO A 290 0.97 16.74 -26.34
C PRO A 290 1.84 16.26 -25.17
N ALA A 291 1.21 15.60 -24.18
CA ALA A 291 1.91 14.99 -23.07
C ALA A 291 2.91 13.93 -23.59
N PRO A 292 4.20 14.02 -23.20
CA PRO A 292 5.22 13.09 -23.67
C PRO A 292 4.96 11.65 -23.20
N SER A 293 5.54 10.68 -23.92
CA SER A 293 5.43 9.27 -23.54
C SER A 293 6.23 8.96 -22.27
N GLN A 294 5.89 7.87 -21.56
CA GLN A 294 6.63 7.46 -20.37
C GLN A 294 8.11 7.19 -20.71
N THR A 295 8.38 6.52 -21.83
CA THR A 295 9.74 6.33 -22.35
C THR A 295 10.45 7.66 -22.63
N SER A 296 9.76 8.64 -23.22
CA SER A 296 10.38 9.93 -23.53
C SER A 296 10.72 10.73 -22.26
N ILE A 297 9.87 10.66 -21.23
CA ILE A 297 10.14 11.29 -19.93
C ILE A 297 11.33 10.59 -19.26
N TYR A 298 11.33 9.26 -19.23
CA TYR A 298 12.40 8.47 -18.64
C TYR A 298 13.77 8.72 -19.30
N ASN A 299 13.80 8.77 -20.64
CA ASN A 299 15.03 9.08 -21.38
C ASN A 299 15.47 10.55 -21.22
N TYR A 300 14.55 11.47 -20.94
CA TYR A 300 14.91 12.86 -20.69
C TYR A 300 15.65 12.99 -19.35
N LEU A 301 15.19 12.26 -18.35
CA LEU A 301 15.76 12.21 -16.99
C LEU A 301 16.92 11.21 -16.88
N ASP A 302 17.61 10.95 -18.01
CA ASP A 302 18.77 10.05 -18.09
C ASP A 302 18.59 8.66 -17.42
N GLY A 303 17.36 8.13 -17.40
CA GLY A 303 17.04 6.87 -16.76
C GLY A 303 17.80 5.67 -17.34
N VAL A 304 18.26 4.77 -16.47
CA VAL A 304 19.05 3.58 -16.84
C VAL A 304 18.28 2.31 -16.50
N PRO A 305 17.75 1.55 -17.49
CA PRO A 305 17.04 0.31 -17.20
C PRO A 305 17.95 -0.72 -16.52
N ASP A 306 17.48 -1.47 -15.51
CA ASP A 306 16.12 -1.55 -14.97
C ASP A 306 15.85 -0.67 -13.74
N ASP A 307 16.66 0.38 -13.52
CA ASP A 307 16.49 1.32 -12.41
C ASP A 307 15.31 2.28 -12.63
N GLY A 308 14.58 2.56 -11.56
CA GLY A 308 13.60 3.63 -11.48
C GLY A 308 14.24 5.00 -11.29
N LEU A 309 13.38 6.01 -11.22
CA LEU A 309 13.76 7.40 -10.94
C LEU A 309 13.42 7.78 -9.50
N SER A 310 14.07 8.84 -9.02
CA SER A 310 14.11 9.35 -7.66
C SER A 310 13.29 10.65 -7.49
N TYR A 311 13.34 11.25 -6.30
CA TYR A 311 12.80 12.60 -6.10
C TYR A 311 13.53 13.64 -6.96
N ASP A 312 14.85 13.54 -7.07
CA ASP A 312 15.69 14.51 -7.78
C ASP A 312 15.29 14.60 -9.26
N ASP A 313 14.93 13.47 -9.87
CA ASP A 313 14.44 13.41 -11.26
C ASP A 313 13.05 14.06 -11.42
N ILE A 314 12.20 14.01 -10.39
CA ILE A 314 10.94 14.75 -10.38
C ILE A 314 11.21 16.26 -10.27
N GLU A 315 12.14 16.66 -9.39
CA GLU A 315 12.54 18.07 -9.24
C GLU A 315 13.09 18.63 -10.55
N GLU A 316 13.99 17.90 -11.22
CA GLU A 316 14.52 18.27 -12.53
C GLU A 316 13.41 18.48 -13.56
N TRP A 317 12.44 17.56 -13.65
CA TRP A 317 11.30 17.74 -14.57
C TRP A 317 10.47 18.99 -14.23
N VAL A 318 10.18 19.20 -12.94
CA VAL A 318 9.37 20.33 -12.46
C VAL A 318 10.04 21.67 -12.80
N GLU A 319 11.35 21.76 -12.62
CA GLU A 319 12.13 22.97 -12.91
C GLU A 319 12.28 23.17 -14.43
N ASP A 320 12.71 22.13 -15.16
CA ASP A 320 13.08 22.25 -16.57
C ASP A 320 11.88 22.34 -17.52
N LYS A 321 10.81 21.59 -17.24
CA LYS A 321 9.66 21.45 -18.16
C LYS A 321 8.48 22.30 -17.76
N TRP A 322 8.23 22.47 -16.48
CA TRP A 322 7.08 23.25 -16.01
C TRP A 322 7.44 24.66 -15.57
N ASP A 323 8.73 25.02 -15.46
CA ASP A 323 9.19 26.31 -14.93
C ASP A 323 8.52 26.60 -13.56
N LYS A 324 8.48 25.56 -12.72
CA LYS A 324 7.85 25.56 -11.39
C LYS A 324 8.85 25.26 -10.31
N THR A 325 8.48 25.56 -9.06
CA THR A 325 9.33 25.26 -7.91
C THR A 325 8.88 23.95 -7.26
N PRO A 326 9.71 22.90 -7.28
CA PRO A 326 9.42 21.69 -6.53
C PRO A 326 9.58 21.95 -5.03
N THR A 327 8.82 21.22 -4.20
CA THR A 327 9.06 21.16 -2.77
C THR A 327 9.00 19.71 -2.30
N VAL A 328 10.17 19.14 -2.04
CA VAL A 328 10.29 17.80 -1.48
C VAL A 328 10.05 17.81 0.03
N ARG A 329 9.27 16.84 0.51
CA ARG A 329 9.05 16.55 1.93
C ARG A 329 9.20 15.06 2.16
N THR A 330 10.14 14.68 3.03
CA THR A 330 10.37 13.29 3.46
C THR A 330 9.98 13.06 4.93
N SER A 331 9.40 14.07 5.56
CA SER A 331 8.79 13.96 6.89
C SER A 331 7.39 13.35 6.83
N ALA A 332 6.88 12.93 7.99
CA ALA A 332 5.51 12.44 8.14
C ALA A 332 4.46 13.40 7.52
N LEU A 333 3.33 12.82 7.10
CA LEU A 333 2.21 13.57 6.54
C LEU A 333 1.49 14.42 7.57
N TYR A 334 1.47 15.72 7.27
CA TYR A 334 0.56 16.66 7.87
C TYR A 334 -0.64 16.80 6.92
N ASN A 335 -1.79 16.28 7.32
CA ASN A 335 -3.00 16.28 6.50
C ASN A 335 -3.37 17.67 5.96
N ILE A 336 -3.07 18.73 6.72
CA ILE A 336 -3.32 20.12 6.29
C ILE A 336 -2.52 20.52 5.04
N ASP A 337 -1.33 19.94 4.81
CA ASP A 337 -0.58 20.19 3.59
C ASP A 337 -1.32 19.61 2.39
N ALA A 338 -1.80 18.37 2.49
CA ALA A 338 -2.58 17.73 1.43
C ALA A 338 -3.86 18.52 1.13
N VAL A 339 -4.58 18.96 2.17
CA VAL A 339 -5.76 19.84 2.01
C VAL A 339 -5.38 21.12 1.28
N THR A 340 -4.31 21.79 1.72
CA THR A 340 -3.85 23.07 1.15
C THR A 340 -3.49 22.92 -0.33
N GLU A 341 -2.80 21.84 -0.71
CA GLU A 341 -2.42 21.62 -2.11
C GLU A 341 -3.65 21.32 -2.98
N ILE A 342 -4.51 20.41 -2.53
CA ILE A 342 -5.69 19.99 -3.30
C ILE A 342 -6.71 21.13 -3.45
N ASP A 343 -6.98 21.90 -2.39
CA ASP A 343 -7.92 23.02 -2.43
C ASP A 343 -7.46 24.15 -3.36
N ASN A 344 -6.17 24.22 -3.66
CA ASN A 344 -5.61 25.14 -4.63
C ASN A 344 -5.43 24.54 -6.04
N GLY A 345 -6.00 23.37 -6.31
CA GLY A 345 -5.89 22.73 -7.63
C GLY A 345 -4.48 22.20 -7.92
N ARG A 346 -3.71 21.81 -6.89
CA ARG A 346 -2.34 21.30 -7.06
C ARG A 346 -2.26 19.83 -6.63
N PRO A 347 -2.51 18.87 -7.53
CA PRO A 347 -2.15 17.47 -7.28
C PRO A 347 -0.64 17.35 -7.07
N PHE A 348 -0.22 16.35 -6.29
CA PHE A 348 1.19 16.20 -5.91
C PHE A 348 1.64 14.75 -5.94
N PHE A 349 2.95 14.53 -6.08
CA PHE A 349 3.53 13.20 -6.08
C PHE A 349 3.51 12.66 -4.64
N SER A 350 2.95 11.46 -4.45
CA SER A 350 2.94 10.71 -3.19
C SER A 350 3.84 9.50 -3.32
N MET A 351 4.89 9.46 -2.53
CA MET A 351 5.95 8.46 -2.62
C MET A 351 5.85 7.50 -1.45
N ILE A 352 5.96 6.22 -1.77
CA ILE A 352 6.11 5.13 -0.81
C ILE A 352 7.43 4.41 -1.13
N SER A 353 7.84 3.46 -0.29
CA SER A 353 9.12 2.77 -0.50
C SER A 353 9.17 2.10 -1.88
N GLY A 354 10.04 2.62 -2.76
CA GLY A 354 10.30 2.13 -4.11
C GLY A 354 9.15 2.33 -5.11
N HIS A 355 8.20 3.24 -4.85
CA HIS A 355 7.09 3.49 -5.77
C HIS A 355 6.58 4.93 -5.72
N CYS A 356 6.31 5.51 -6.89
CA CYS A 356 5.77 6.84 -7.09
C CYS A 356 4.30 6.76 -7.50
N ARG A 357 3.47 7.60 -6.90
CA ARG A 357 2.03 7.69 -7.15
C ARG A 357 1.62 9.16 -7.20
N LEU A 358 0.39 9.43 -7.61
CA LEU A 358 -0.14 10.79 -7.62
C LEU A 358 -1.31 10.95 -6.65
N CYS A 359 -1.19 11.88 -5.70
CA CYS A 359 -2.32 12.31 -4.89
C CYS A 359 -3.09 13.41 -5.63
N ARG A 360 -4.38 13.14 -5.89
CA ARG A 360 -5.29 14.05 -6.58
C ARG A 360 -6.42 14.58 -5.70
N GLY A 361 -6.51 14.10 -4.47
CA GLY A 361 -7.60 14.44 -3.59
C GLY A 361 -7.41 13.92 -2.17
N TYR A 362 -8.37 14.23 -1.31
CA TYR A 362 -8.44 13.72 0.04
C TYR A 362 -9.89 13.50 0.49
N LEU A 363 -10.05 12.68 1.52
CA LEU A 363 -11.31 12.45 2.20
C LEU A 363 -11.06 12.41 3.71
N TYR A 364 -11.83 13.19 4.45
CA TYR A 364 -11.82 13.21 5.91
C TYR A 364 -13.19 12.79 6.46
N GLN A 365 -13.21 11.74 7.27
CA GLN A 365 -14.40 11.22 7.95
C GLN A 365 -14.03 10.73 9.35
N ASP A 366 -14.77 11.12 10.37
CA ASP A 366 -14.61 10.67 11.77
C ASP A 366 -13.18 10.78 12.36
N GLY A 367 -12.42 11.81 11.98
CA GLY A 367 -11.03 11.93 12.44
C GLY A 367 -10.02 11.15 11.62
N TYR A 368 -10.46 10.43 10.59
CA TYR A 368 -9.61 9.68 9.67
C TYR A 368 -9.46 10.40 8.35
N PHE A 369 -8.21 10.55 7.94
CA PHE A 369 -7.84 11.21 6.70
C PHE A 369 -7.35 10.17 5.71
N HIS A 370 -7.83 10.28 4.48
CA HIS A 370 -7.52 9.39 3.38
C HIS A 370 -6.99 10.22 2.21
N LEU A 371 -5.96 9.72 1.54
CA LEU A 371 -5.53 10.28 0.26
C LEU A 371 -6.27 9.61 -0.88
N HIS A 372 -6.70 10.41 -1.86
CA HIS A 372 -7.20 9.91 -3.14
C HIS A 372 -6.03 9.79 -4.11
N ILE A 373 -5.63 8.56 -4.40
CA ILE A 373 -4.40 8.24 -5.12
C ILE A 373 -4.74 7.69 -6.51
N ASN A 374 -4.14 8.28 -7.54
CA ASN A 374 -3.91 7.62 -8.83
C ASN A 374 -2.57 6.88 -8.75
N ASP A 375 -2.64 5.56 -8.79
CA ASP A 375 -1.53 4.64 -8.69
C ASP A 375 -1.15 4.09 -10.08
N PRO A 376 0.10 4.30 -10.55
CA PRO A 376 0.55 3.73 -11.82
C PRO A 376 0.53 2.19 -11.88
N TRP A 377 0.56 1.51 -10.74
CA TRP A 377 0.57 0.05 -10.70
C TRP A 377 -0.84 -0.53 -10.93
N PRO A 378 -1.01 -1.69 -11.63
CA PRO A 378 0.01 -2.61 -12.14
C PRO A 378 0.54 -2.31 -13.55
N VAL A 379 1.71 -2.88 -13.85
CA VAL A 379 2.37 -2.77 -15.17
C VAL A 379 1.45 -3.25 -16.29
N GLY A 380 1.34 -2.44 -17.35
CA GLY A 380 0.56 -2.77 -18.55
C GLY A 380 -0.96 -2.64 -18.38
N SER A 381 -1.43 -2.02 -17.29
CA SER A 381 -2.85 -1.74 -17.05
C SER A 381 -3.20 -0.25 -17.25
N SER A 382 -4.42 0.15 -16.87
CA SER A 382 -4.81 1.55 -16.75
C SER A 382 -4.31 2.23 -15.46
N GLY A 383 -3.64 1.48 -14.57
CA GLY A 383 -3.36 1.91 -13.19
C GLY A 383 -4.57 1.70 -12.29
N GLN A 384 -4.44 2.08 -11.01
CA GLN A 384 -5.48 1.92 -10.00
C GLN A 384 -5.81 3.27 -9.35
N VAL A 385 -7.08 3.46 -8.99
CA VAL A 385 -7.51 4.63 -8.21
C VAL A 385 -7.95 4.13 -6.83
N ARG A 386 -7.51 4.76 -5.75
CA ARG A 386 -7.88 4.31 -4.39
C ARG A 386 -7.99 5.45 -3.39
N TYR A 387 -8.82 5.25 -2.37
CA TYR A 387 -8.68 5.97 -1.10
C TYR A 387 -7.83 5.15 -0.14
N GLU A 388 -6.74 5.73 0.34
CA GLU A 388 -5.79 5.08 1.26
C GLU A 388 -5.75 5.83 2.60
N CYS A 389 -5.94 5.10 3.71
CA CYS A 389 -5.86 5.65 5.05
C CYS A 389 -4.44 6.10 5.39
N THR A 390 -4.32 7.33 5.89
CA THR A 390 -3.02 7.93 6.21
C THR A 390 -2.47 7.54 7.59
N TYR A 391 -3.31 6.96 8.46
CA TYR A 391 -2.85 6.56 9.80
C TYR A 391 -1.80 5.46 9.72
N GLY A 392 -0.57 5.80 10.11
CA GLY A 392 0.58 4.92 9.91
C GLY A 392 0.69 4.45 8.46
N GLY A 393 0.31 5.32 7.50
CA GLY A 393 0.31 5.00 6.08
C GLY A 393 1.72 4.78 5.54
N PRO A 394 1.85 4.19 4.35
CA PRO A 394 3.14 3.81 3.76
C PRO A 394 3.92 4.98 3.16
N GLU A 395 3.38 6.19 3.23
CA GLU A 395 3.98 7.36 2.62
C GLU A 395 5.30 7.73 3.29
N VAL A 396 6.35 7.83 2.49
CA VAL A 396 7.71 8.19 2.93
C VAL A 396 8.16 9.54 2.38
N GLY A 397 7.43 10.10 1.41
CA GLY A 397 7.69 11.44 0.94
C GLY A 397 6.71 11.95 -0.10
N ARG A 398 6.88 13.22 -0.47
CA ARG A 398 6.04 13.95 -1.42
C ARG A 398 6.85 14.96 -2.20
N VAL A 399 6.39 15.26 -3.41
CA VAL A 399 6.86 16.41 -4.18
C VAL A 399 5.67 17.28 -4.52
N TYR A 400 5.63 18.49 -3.96
CA TYR A 400 4.63 19.50 -4.32
C TYR A 400 5.13 20.31 -5.51
N VAL A 401 4.23 20.59 -6.46
CA VAL A 401 4.52 21.33 -7.69
C VAL A 401 3.90 22.72 -7.59
N ARG A 402 4.70 23.74 -7.25
CA ARG A 402 4.22 25.09 -6.90
C ARG A 402 4.58 26.16 -7.92
#